data_AF-A0A0Q9Z288-F1
#
_entry.id   AF-A0A0Q9Z288-F1
#
_cell.length_a   1.000
_cell.length_b   1.000
_cell.length_c   1.000
_cell.angle_alpha   90.00
_cell.angle_beta   90.00
_cell.angle_gamma   90.00
#
_symmetry.space_group_name_H-M   'P 1'
#
loop_
_entity.id
_entity.type
_entity.pdbx_description
1 polymer ?
#
loop_
_entity_poly.entity_id
_entity_poly.type
_entity_poly.pdbx_seq_one_letter_code
_entity_poly.pdbx_strand_id
1 'polypeptide(L)'
;MNLESIFTAKGSKGQIIDVQVDDNANLHVNGEKVVVEKKVSFKCYERILATLTTFAIVVQAIIGFLNYNNIQKQPPKVQTPTMSSNLK
;
A
#
# COMPACT_ATOMS: atom_id res chain seq x y z
N MET A 1 27.15 4.28 29.25
CA MET A 1 25.94 4.78 29.93
C MET A 1 24.79 4.05 29.27
N ASN A 2 24.09 3.16 29.97
CA ASN A 2 22.90 2.49 29.42
C ASN A 2 21.71 3.44 29.57
N LEU A 3 21.02 3.74 28.47
CA LEU A 3 19.84 4.60 28.47
C LEU A 3 18.60 3.71 28.60
N GLU A 4 18.38 3.16 29.80
CA GLU A 4 17.14 2.46 30.11
C GLU A 4 16.02 3.46 30.33
N SER A 5 15.04 3.47 29.43
CA SER A 5 13.83 4.28 29.58
C SER A 5 12.72 3.42 30.20
N ILE A 6 12.24 3.82 31.38
CA ILE A 6 11.19 3.13 32.13
C ILE A 6 9.88 3.91 32.00
N PHE A 7 8.81 3.22 31.58
CA PHE A 7 7.46 3.76 31.44
C PHE A 7 6.47 2.90 32.22
N THR A 8 5.63 3.54 33.04
CA THR A 8 4.53 2.85 33.71
C THR A 8 3.27 2.97 32.84
N ALA A 9 2.71 1.83 32.42
CA ALA A 9 1.47 1.77 31.64
C ALA A 9 0.32 1.14 32.44
N LYS A 10 -0.90 1.65 32.25
CA LYS A 10 -2.12 1.09 32.86
C LYS A 10 -2.89 0.30 31.83
N GLY A 11 -2.97 -1.02 32.01
CA GLY A 11 -3.76 -1.92 31.19
C GLY A 11 -5.27 -1.65 31.33
N SER A 12 -6.04 -2.15 30.36
CA SER A 12 -7.50 -1.95 30.27
C SER A 12 -8.29 -2.48 31.47
N LYS A 13 -7.71 -3.40 32.25
CA LYS A 13 -8.27 -3.94 33.51
C LYS A 13 -7.75 -3.22 34.76
N GLY A 14 -7.10 -2.07 34.61
CA GLY A 14 -6.51 -1.29 35.71
C GLY A 14 -5.18 -1.83 36.24
N GLN A 15 -4.63 -2.87 35.61
CA GLN A 15 -3.33 -3.45 35.93
C GLN A 15 -2.24 -2.43 35.62
N ILE A 16 -1.38 -2.14 36.58
CA ILE A 16 -0.19 -1.30 36.35
C ILE A 16 0.94 -2.23 35.93
N ILE A 17 1.58 -1.92 34.81
CA ILE A 17 2.73 -2.65 34.28
C ILE A 17 3.88 -1.67 34.07
N ASP A 18 5.06 -2.07 34.53
CA ASP A 18 6.29 -1.33 34.25
C ASP A 18 6.90 -1.87 32.97
N VAL A 19 7.05 -1.01 31.98
CA VAL A 19 7.60 -1.31 30.66
C VAL A 19 8.96 -0.64 30.56
N GLN A 20 9.99 -1.43 30.29
CA GLN A 20 11.35 -0.95 30.10
C GLN A 20 11.79 -1.27 28.68
N VAL A 21 12.53 -0.34 28.08
CA VAL A 21 13.17 -0.55 26.77
C VAL A 21 14.67 -0.43 26.97
N ASP A 22 15.41 -1.48 26.63
CA ASP A 22 16.86 -1.50 26.69
C ASP A 22 17.50 -0.89 25.44
N ASP A 23 18.82 -0.69 25.46
CA ASP A 23 19.57 -0.12 24.33
C ASP A 23 19.50 -0.97 23.04
N ASN A 24 19.09 -2.24 23.15
CA ASN A 24 18.88 -3.15 22.03
C ASN A 24 17.42 -3.17 21.54
N ALA A 25 16.60 -2.23 22.00
CA ALA A 25 15.17 -2.14 21.73
C ALA A 25 14.36 -3.38 22.12
N ASN A 26 14.84 -4.18 23.09
CA ASN A 26 14.02 -5.23 23.68
C ASN A 26 13.02 -4.62 24.65
N LEU A 27 11.79 -5.11 24.60
CA LEU A 27 10.75 -4.77 25.57
C LEU A 27 10.88 -5.68 26.79
N HIS A 28 10.96 -5.09 27.98
CA HIS A 28 10.85 -5.81 29.25
C HIS A 28 9.59 -5.34 29.96
N VAL A 29 8.76 -6.27 30.44
CA VAL A 29 7.55 -5.97 31.21
C VAL A 29 7.72 -6.58 32.59
N ASN A 30 7.63 -5.76 33.64
CA ASN A 30 7.89 -6.16 35.02
C ASN A 30 9.26 -6.86 35.22
N GLY A 31 10.27 -6.45 34.44
CA GLY A 31 11.62 -7.03 34.47
C GLY A 31 11.80 -8.32 33.67
N GLU A 32 10.75 -8.85 33.04
CA GLU A 32 10.84 -10.00 32.15
C GLU A 32 10.90 -9.55 30.68
N LYS A 33 11.85 -10.10 29.91
CA LYS A 33 11.94 -9.84 28.47
C LYS A 33 10.71 -10.41 27.76
N VAL A 34 9.94 -9.57 27.09
CA VAL A 34 8.75 -9.96 26.33
C VAL A 34 9.05 -9.94 24.84
N VAL A 35 8.78 -11.07 24.17
CA VAL A 35 8.80 -11.14 22.71
C VAL A 35 7.43 -10.73 22.18
N VAL A 36 7.37 -9.59 21.50
CA VAL A 36 6.13 -9.13 20.85
C VAL A 36 5.93 -9.91 19.57
N GLU A 37 5.18 -11.01 19.64
CA GLU A 37 4.71 -11.72 18.44
C GLU A 37 3.59 -10.93 17.77
N LYS A 38 3.88 -10.35 16.60
CA LYS A 38 2.88 -9.70 15.77
C LYS A 38 1.92 -10.74 15.21
N LYS A 39 0.78 -10.97 15.89
CA LYS A 39 -0.35 -11.70 15.32
C LYS A 39 -1.00 -10.87 14.22
N VAL A 40 -0.56 -11.08 12.98
CA VAL A 40 -1.25 -10.53 11.81
C VAL A 40 -2.57 -11.27 11.66
N SER A 41 -3.68 -10.60 11.99
CA SER A 41 -5.01 -11.12 11.70
C SER A 41 -5.23 -11.10 10.18
N PHE A 42 -5.31 -12.28 9.57
CA PHE A 42 -5.54 -12.46 8.12
C PHE A 42 -6.79 -11.74 7.60
N LYS A 43 -7.77 -11.44 8.46
CA LYS A 43 -8.95 -10.62 8.10
C LYS A 43 -8.60 -9.21 7.63
N CYS A 44 -7.51 -8.62 8.12
CA CYS A 44 -7.06 -7.31 7.68
C CYS A 44 -6.33 -7.39 6.32
N TYR A 45 -5.56 -8.47 6.13
CA TYR A 45 -4.84 -8.72 4.88
C TYR A 45 -5.79 -8.90 3.70
N GLU A 46 -6.86 -9.70 3.86
CA GLU A 46 -7.86 -9.89 2.80
C GLU A 46 -8.58 -8.58 2.43
N ARG A 47 -8.88 -7.73 3.41
CA ARG A 47 -9.48 -6.41 3.16
C ARG A 47 -8.52 -5.51 2.38
N ILE A 48 -7.25 -5.46 2.77
CA ILE A 48 -6.22 -4.67 2.06
C ILE A 48 -6.07 -5.18 0.62
N LEU A 49 -6.02 -6.51 0.43
CA LEU A 49 -5.90 -7.13 -0.88
C LEU A 49 -7.13 -6.82 -1.77
N ALA A 50 -8.33 -6.89 -1.21
CA ALA A 50 -9.57 -6.54 -1.91
C ALA A 50 -9.63 -5.04 -2.29
N THR A 51 -9.16 -4.15 -1.40
CA THR A 51 -9.07 -2.71 -1.68
C THR A 51 -8.08 -2.42 -2.81
N LEU A 52 -6.89 -3.04 -2.78
CA LEU A 52 -5.88 -2.89 -3.83
C LEU A 52 -6.37 -3.41 -5.19
N THR A 53 -7.07 -4.54 -5.20
CA THR A 53 -7.62 -5.14 -6.42
C THR A 53 -8.69 -4.24 -7.04
N THR A 54 -9.61 -3.73 -6.22
CA THR A 54 -10.65 -2.78 -6.66
C THR A 54 -10.04 -1.51 -7.23
N PHE A 55 -9.02 -0.95 -6.56
CA PHE A 55 -8.31 0.24 -7.04
C PHE A 55 -7.65 0.00 -8.40
N ALA A 56 -6.97 -1.13 -8.59
CA ALA A 56 -6.34 -1.48 -9.87
C ALA A 56 -7.36 -1.58 -11.02
N ILE A 57 -8.53 -2.17 -10.77
CA ILE A 57 -9.62 -2.26 -11.76
C ILE A 57 -10.11 -0.86 -12.15
N VAL A 58 -10.35 0.02 -11.18
CA VAL A 58 -10.82 1.40 -11.43
C VAL A 58 -9.79 2.18 -12.28
N VAL A 59 -8.50 2.07 -11.94
CA VAL A 59 -7.43 2.72 -12.72
C VAL A 59 -7.39 2.19 -14.16
N GLN A 60 -7.48 0.87 -14.35
CA GLN A 60 -7.51 0.27 -15.70
C GLN A 60 -8.73 0.75 -16.51
N ALA A 61 -9.89 0.88 -15.88
CA ALA A 61 -11.11 1.39 -16.54
C ALA A 61 -10.93 2.86 -16.98
N ILE A 62 -10.34 3.70 -16.13
CA ILE A 62 -10.06 5.11 -16.47
C ILE A 62 -9.06 5.20 -17.62
N ILE A 63 -7.97 4.43 -17.58
CA ILE A 63 -6.98 4.39 -18.67
C ILE A 63 -7.64 3.95 -19.98
N GLY A 64 -8.46 2.90 -19.95
CA GLY A 64 -9.22 2.43 -21.11
C GLY A 64 -10.16 3.50 -21.67
N PHE A 65 -10.88 4.21 -20.80
CA PHE A 65 -11.77 5.30 -21.19
C PHE A 65 -11.01 6.48 -21.83
N LEU A 66 -9.88 6.88 -21.25
CA LEU A 66 -9.04 7.95 -21.80
C LEU A 66 -8.46 7.56 -23.17
N ASN A 67 -8.01 6.30 -23.30
CA ASN A 67 -7.50 5.78 -24.56
C ASN A 67 -8.58 5.73 -25.65
N TYR A 68 -9.79 5.26 -25.30
CA TYR A 68 -10.94 5.24 -26.21
C TYR A 68 -11.29 6.65 -26.72
N ASN A 69 -11.35 7.65 -25.83
CA ASN A 69 -11.61 9.03 -26.22
C ASN A 69 -10.50 9.63 -27.10
N ASN A 70 -9.24 9.29 -26.86
CA ASN A 70 -8.13 9.74 -27.70
C ASN A 70 -8.15 9.11 -29.10
N ILE A 71 -8.56 7.84 -29.22
CA ILE A 71 -8.70 7.14 -30.51
C ILE A 71 -9.88 7.72 -31.32
N GLN A 72 -11.01 8.04 -30.67
CA GLN A 72 -12.18 8.65 -31.31
C GLN A 72 -11.93 10.11 -31.76
N LYS A 73 -11.06 10.87 -31.07
CA LYS A 73 -10.76 12.28 -31.40
C LYS A 73 -9.67 12.47 -32.44
N GLN A 74 -8.93 11.44 -32.85
CA GLN A 74 -8.09 11.56 -34.04
C GLN A 74 -9.00 11.61 -35.26
N PRO A 75 -8.98 12.71 -36.05
CA PRO A 75 -9.68 12.71 -37.33
C PRO A 75 -9.15 11.51 -38.13
N PRO A 76 -10.02 10.76 -38.83
CA PRO A 76 -9.58 9.63 -39.63
C PRO A 76 -8.42 10.12 -40.49
N LYS A 77 -7.26 9.43 -40.42
CA LYS A 77 -6.18 9.68 -41.35
C LYS A 77 -6.75 9.42 -42.73
N VAL A 78 -7.15 10.48 -43.42
CA VAL A 78 -7.52 10.43 -44.82
C VAL A 78 -6.26 9.92 -45.50
N GLN A 79 -6.28 8.65 -45.91
CA GLN A 79 -5.30 8.15 -46.85
C GLN A 79 -5.45 9.02 -48.08
N THR A 80 -4.56 9.99 -48.26
CA THR A 80 -4.46 10.67 -49.54
C THR A 80 -4.01 9.60 -50.53
N PRO A 81 -4.79 9.31 -51.58
CA PRO A 81 -4.35 8.37 -52.59
C PRO A 81 -3.06 8.92 -53.20
N THR A 82 -1.96 8.22 -53.01
CA THR A 82 -0.70 8.50 -53.67
C THR A 82 -0.90 8.19 -55.16
N MET A 83 -1.26 9.19 -55.96
CA MET A 83 -1.19 9.06 -57.41
C MET A 83 0.28 9.03 -57.81
N SER A 84 0.84 7.83 -57.94
CA SER A 84 2.13 7.62 -58.59
C SER A 84 1.94 7.87 -60.09
N SER A 85 2.29 9.06 -60.55
CA SER A 85 2.35 9.36 -61.98
C SER A 85 3.62 8.72 -62.56
N ASN A 86 3.50 7.48 -63.03
CA ASN A 86 4.42 6.92 -64.02
C ASN A 86 3.88 7.29 -65.40
N LEU A 87 4.29 8.43 -65.93
CA LEU A 87 4.18 8.74 -67.36
C LEU A 87 5.46 8.24 -68.04
N LYS A 88 5.26 7.28 -68.94
CA LYS A 88 6.25 6.70 -69.85
C LYS A 88 5.97 7.21 -71.26
#